data_AF-A0A136IQE1-F1
#
_entry.id   AF-A0A136IQE1-F1
#
_cell.length_a   1.000
_cell.length_b   1.000
_cell.length_c   1.000
_cell.angle_alpha   90.00
_cell.angle_beta   90.00
_cell.angle_gamma   90.00
#
_symmetry.space_group_name_H-M   'P 1'
#
loop_
_entity.id
_entity.type
_entity.pdbx_description
1 polymer ?
#
loop_
_entity_poly.entity_id
_entity_poly.type
_entity_poly.pdbx_seq_one_letter_code
_entity_poly.pdbx_strand_id
1 'polypeptide(L)'
;MRPSNTHTLARVPRGGGGGGGHSNPSDTTVDPDCAICHAAPHAGCGCESKAMLEAVRDAENRVMKPSYRSVKEWARQRAQDYVLQYFSLLSDRRKAEYHAVVGQLHANAARYSLGALPHPADMRAARAELRRGINEDWKASVTRYPDVLDYFFSLVKVKFPNDNDARVRDPPLSAMNGMVRGRGGAGGGR
;
A
#
# COMPACT_ATOMS: atom_id res chain seq x y z
N MET A 1 -4.39 -6.35 29.20
CA MET A 1 -4.44 -7.80 28.89
C MET A 1 -4.63 -7.95 27.39
N ARG A 2 -3.58 -8.34 26.67
CA ARG A 2 -3.54 -8.64 25.23
C ARG A 2 -2.70 -9.91 25.09
N PRO A 3 -3.12 -10.95 24.37
CA PRO A 3 -2.25 -12.07 24.07
C PRO A 3 -1.41 -11.79 22.82
N SER A 4 -0.12 -12.08 22.93
CA SER A 4 0.85 -12.14 21.84
C SER A 4 0.71 -13.48 21.11
N ASN A 5 0.47 -13.45 19.79
CA ASN A 5 0.52 -14.64 18.95
C ASN A 5 1.93 -14.79 18.36
N THR A 6 2.71 -15.70 18.94
CA THR A 6 3.91 -16.27 18.33
C THR A 6 3.51 -17.53 17.57
N HIS A 7 3.53 -17.49 16.23
CA HIS A 7 3.42 -18.70 15.42
C HIS A 7 4.78 -19.40 15.38
N THR A 8 4.93 -20.41 16.23
CA THR A 8 5.98 -21.42 16.16
C THR A 8 5.68 -22.33 14.96
N LEU A 9 6.49 -22.26 13.90
CA LEU A 9 6.42 -23.25 12.83
C LEU A 9 6.99 -24.57 13.34
N ALA A 10 6.12 -25.59 13.32
CA ALA A 10 6.39 -26.93 13.78
C ALA A 10 7.55 -27.57 12.98
N ARG A 11 8.50 -28.13 13.74
CA ARG A 11 9.56 -29.00 13.24
C ARG A 11 8.92 -30.32 12.78
N VAL A 12 8.97 -30.59 11.48
CA VAL A 12 8.55 -31.88 10.92
C VAL A 12 9.47 -32.99 11.45
N PRO A 13 8.94 -34.09 12.00
CA PRO A 13 9.77 -35.18 12.50
C PRO A 13 10.40 -35.94 11.32
N ARG A 14 11.72 -36.14 11.38
CA ARG A 14 12.43 -37.07 10.49
C ARG A 14 11.98 -38.49 10.83
N GLY A 15 11.12 -39.06 9.99
CA GLY A 15 10.78 -40.47 10.03
C GLY A 15 12.02 -41.31 9.75
N GLY A 16 12.43 -42.12 10.73
CA GLY A 16 13.36 -43.21 10.53
C GLY A 16 12.66 -44.32 9.75
N GLY A 17 13.08 -44.53 8.51
CA GLY A 17 12.68 -45.65 7.68
C GLY A 17 13.93 -46.28 7.10
N GLY A 18 14.42 -47.34 7.74
CA GLY A 18 15.42 -48.22 7.16
C GLY A 18 14.81 -48.97 5.98
N GLY A 19 15.36 -48.75 4.79
CA GLY A 19 15.01 -49.46 3.57
C GLY A 19 16.27 -49.58 2.72
N GLY A 20 16.89 -50.76 2.76
CA GLY A 20 18.08 -51.08 1.99
C GLY A 20 17.77 -51.22 0.50
N GLY A 21 18.69 -50.70 -0.32
CA GLY A 21 19.06 -51.22 -1.64
C GLY A 21 18.01 -51.14 -2.75
N HIS A 22 18.22 -50.26 -3.72
CA HIS A 22 18.54 -50.58 -5.11
C HIS A 22 19.07 -49.29 -5.76
N SER A 23 20.37 -49.03 -5.66
CA SER A 23 21.01 -47.91 -6.36
C SER A 23 21.11 -48.25 -7.85
N ASN A 24 20.28 -47.61 -8.67
CA ASN A 24 20.43 -47.61 -10.11
C ASN A 24 21.73 -46.84 -10.46
N PRO A 25 22.71 -47.42 -11.16
CA PRO A 25 24.06 -46.85 -11.30
C PRO A 25 24.16 -45.64 -12.26
N SER A 26 23.05 -44.96 -12.53
CA SER A 26 22.96 -43.75 -13.37
C SER A 26 22.64 -42.48 -12.58
N ASP A 27 22.68 -42.52 -11.26
CA ASP A 27 22.41 -41.35 -10.42
C ASP A 27 23.67 -40.50 -10.27
N THR A 28 23.94 -39.67 -11.29
CA THR A 28 25.02 -38.67 -11.29
C THR A 28 24.67 -37.42 -10.49
N THR A 29 23.67 -37.47 -9.60
CA THR A 29 23.26 -36.34 -8.77
C THR A 29 24.27 -36.12 -7.65
N VAL A 30 25.23 -35.25 -7.93
CA VAL A 30 26.12 -34.67 -6.92
C VAL A 30 25.44 -33.41 -6.39
N ASP A 31 25.13 -33.38 -5.10
CA ASP A 31 24.63 -32.17 -4.44
C ASP A 31 25.73 -31.10 -4.41
N PRO A 32 25.45 -29.84 -4.79
CA PRO A 32 26.45 -28.79 -4.81
C PRO A 32 26.80 -28.30 -3.39
N ASP A 33 28.05 -27.90 -3.19
CA ASP A 33 28.44 -27.11 -2.02
C ASP A 33 27.76 -25.74 -2.07
N CYS A 34 27.59 -25.11 -0.90
CA CYS A 34 26.98 -23.79 -0.82
C CYS A 34 27.70 -22.77 -1.73
N ALA A 35 26.96 -22.08 -2.60
CA ALA A 35 27.53 -21.13 -3.55
C ALA A 35 28.18 -19.88 -2.92
N ILE A 36 27.99 -19.67 -1.61
CA ILE A 36 28.49 -18.49 -0.89
C ILE A 36 29.65 -18.83 0.05
N CYS A 37 29.55 -19.93 0.79
CA CYS A 37 30.57 -20.32 1.79
C CYS A 37 31.26 -21.65 1.49
N HIS A 38 30.88 -22.36 0.43
CA HIS A 38 31.43 -23.65 0.00
C HIS A 38 31.31 -24.77 1.03
N ALA A 39 30.40 -24.65 2.01
CA ALA A 39 30.12 -25.72 2.94
C ALA A 39 29.39 -26.87 2.22
N ALA A 40 29.72 -28.11 2.61
CA ALA A 40 29.11 -29.31 2.06
C ALA A 40 27.59 -29.35 2.29
N PRO A 41 26.81 -30.04 1.43
CA PRO A 41 25.33 -30.07 1.50
C PRO A 41 24.77 -30.46 2.88
N HIS A 42 25.43 -31.40 3.55
CA HIS A 42 25.01 -31.91 4.86
C HIS A 42 25.36 -30.99 6.04
N ALA A 43 26.16 -29.93 5.82
CA ALA A 43 26.54 -28.97 6.86
C ALA A 43 25.39 -28.03 7.25
N GLY A 44 24.35 -27.91 6.42
CA GLY A 44 23.11 -27.20 6.78
C GLY A 44 23.25 -25.69 6.98
N CYS A 45 24.18 -25.04 6.27
CA CYS A 45 24.35 -23.59 6.35
C CYS A 45 23.15 -22.84 5.70
N GLY A 46 22.85 -21.62 6.17
CA GLY A 46 21.70 -20.84 5.70
C GLY A 46 22.03 -19.71 4.70
N CYS A 47 23.24 -19.70 4.13
CA CYS A 47 23.75 -18.57 3.37
C CYS A 47 22.93 -18.25 2.11
N GLU A 48 22.62 -19.25 1.28
CA GLU A 48 21.87 -19.06 0.03
C GLU A 48 20.44 -18.63 0.29
N SER A 49 19.79 -19.22 1.29
CA SER A 49 18.44 -18.82 1.70
C SER A 49 18.43 -17.36 2.18
N LYS A 50 19.45 -16.95 2.96
CA LYS A 50 19.58 -15.56 3.40
C LYS A 50 19.77 -14.61 2.22
N ALA A 51 20.68 -14.94 1.29
CA ALA A 51 20.91 -14.13 0.09
C ALA A 51 19.65 -13.99 -0.77
N MET A 52 18.87 -15.07 -0.93
CA MET A 52 17.58 -15.02 -1.62
C MET A 52 16.59 -14.09 -0.92
N LEU A 53 16.48 -14.16 0.41
CA LEU A 53 15.60 -13.28 1.18
C LEU A 53 15.99 -11.79 1.06
N GLU A 54 17.30 -11.50 1.03
CA GLU A 54 17.81 -10.15 0.79
C GLU A 54 17.50 -9.68 -0.63
N ALA A 55 17.71 -10.52 -1.64
CA ALA A 55 17.38 -10.22 -3.04
C ALA A 55 15.87 -9.95 -3.23
N VAL A 56 14.99 -10.70 -2.56
CA VAL A 56 13.55 -10.46 -2.56
C VAL A 56 13.22 -9.10 -1.96
N ARG A 57 13.82 -8.75 -0.81
CA ARG A 57 13.62 -7.45 -0.17
C ARG A 57 14.05 -6.30 -1.08
N ASP A 58 15.18 -6.45 -1.77
CA ASP A 58 15.67 -5.43 -2.70
C ASP A 58 14.79 -5.27 -3.94
N ALA A 59 14.27 -6.39 -4.47
CA ALA A 59 13.29 -6.37 -5.54
C ALA A 59 11.97 -5.69 -5.11
N GLU A 60 11.46 -6.00 -3.91
CA GLU A 60 10.28 -5.36 -3.33
C GLU A 60 10.50 -3.85 -3.18
N ASN A 61 11.66 -3.45 -2.67
CA ASN A 61 12.03 -2.04 -2.52
C ASN A 61 12.01 -1.28 -3.84
N ARG A 62 12.53 -1.90 -4.90
CA ARG A 62 12.65 -1.27 -6.22
C ARG A 62 11.33 -1.26 -6.99
N VAL A 63 10.54 -2.33 -6.90
CA VAL A 63 9.36 -2.55 -7.76
C VAL A 63 8.06 -2.27 -7.02
N MET A 64 7.89 -2.76 -5.79
CA MET A 64 6.61 -2.68 -5.07
C MET A 64 6.45 -1.39 -4.28
N LYS A 65 7.49 -0.89 -3.62
CA LYS A 65 7.39 0.35 -2.81
C LYS A 65 6.92 1.58 -3.62
N PRO A 66 7.40 1.85 -4.85
CA PRO A 66 6.90 2.96 -5.66
C PRO A 66 5.41 2.79 -6.00
N SER A 67 4.99 1.59 -6.38
CA SER A 67 3.58 1.27 -6.67
C SER A 67 2.68 1.50 -5.46
N TYR A 68 3.09 1.03 -4.27
CA TYR A 68 2.34 1.26 -3.04
C TYR A 68 2.25 2.75 -2.68
N ARG A 69 3.33 3.52 -2.91
CA ARG A 69 3.31 4.97 -2.73
C ARG A 69 2.28 5.64 -3.64
N SER A 70 2.25 5.27 -4.92
CA SER A 70 1.27 5.79 -5.88
C SER A 70 -0.16 5.46 -5.48
N VAL A 71 -0.41 4.24 -4.99
CA VAL A 71 -1.71 3.83 -4.48
C VAL A 71 -2.15 4.69 -3.29
N LYS A 72 -1.28 4.89 -2.30
CA LYS A 72 -1.57 5.73 -1.13
C LYS A 72 -1.86 7.17 -1.53
N GLU A 73 -1.06 7.74 -2.44
CA GLU A 73 -1.23 9.11 -2.91
C GLU A 73 -2.59 9.28 -3.61
N TRP A 74 -2.91 8.36 -4.51
CA TRP A 74 -4.19 8.36 -5.22
C TRP A 74 -5.38 8.25 -4.26
N ALA A 75 -5.35 7.29 -3.32
CA ALA A 75 -6.43 7.10 -2.36
C ALA A 75 -6.61 8.32 -1.45
N ARG A 76 -5.49 8.89 -0.96
CA ARG A 76 -5.49 10.12 -0.16
C ARG A 76 -6.14 11.28 -0.91
N GLN A 77 -5.72 11.53 -2.15
CA GLN A 77 -6.24 12.63 -2.95
C GLN A 77 -7.76 12.47 -3.17
N ARG A 78 -8.22 11.28 -3.53
CA ARG A 78 -9.65 11.01 -3.75
C ARG A 78 -10.48 11.15 -2.48
N ALA A 79 -9.96 10.68 -1.34
CA ALA A 79 -10.62 10.85 -0.05
C ALA A 79 -10.72 12.34 0.34
N GLN A 80 -9.65 13.10 0.13
CA GLN A 80 -9.62 14.54 0.39
C GLN A 80 -10.66 15.28 -0.48
N ASP A 81 -10.66 15.04 -1.79
CA ASP A 81 -11.60 15.66 -2.72
C ASP A 81 -13.05 15.37 -2.32
N TYR A 82 -13.37 14.11 -2.01
CA TYR A 82 -14.70 13.69 -1.61
C TYR A 82 -15.18 14.40 -0.32
N VAL A 83 -14.34 14.41 0.72
CA VAL A 83 -14.69 15.03 2.00
C VAL A 83 -14.83 16.54 1.86
N LEU A 84 -13.95 17.20 1.10
CA LEU A 84 -14.04 18.63 0.85
C LEU A 84 -15.27 19.02 0.05
N GLN A 85 -15.64 18.24 -0.98
CA GLN A 85 -16.87 18.46 -1.74
C GLN A 85 -18.11 18.34 -0.84
N TYR A 86 -18.16 17.31 -0.01
CA TYR A 86 -19.24 17.13 0.95
C TYR A 86 -19.33 18.29 1.96
N PHE A 87 -18.21 18.71 2.51
CA PHE A 87 -18.16 19.85 3.43
C PHE A 87 -18.60 21.17 2.76
N SER A 88 -18.19 21.42 1.52
CA SER A 88 -18.59 22.62 0.79
C SER A 88 -20.11 22.76 0.73
N LEU A 89 -20.82 21.68 0.39
CA LEU A 89 -22.30 21.65 0.35
C LEU A 89 -22.92 22.04 1.71
N LEU A 90 -22.39 21.50 2.82
CA LEU A 90 -22.86 21.82 4.16
C LEU A 90 -22.57 23.29 4.52
N SER A 91 -21.34 23.73 4.27
CA SER A 91 -20.90 25.09 4.58
C SER A 91 -21.68 26.14 3.77
N ASP A 92 -22.06 25.84 2.54
CA ASP A 92 -22.80 26.75 1.68
C ASP A 92 -24.25 26.88 2.15
N ARG A 93 -24.88 25.78 2.59
CA ARG A 93 -26.17 25.83 3.28
C ARG A 93 -26.11 26.73 4.52
N ARG A 94 -25.08 26.57 5.37
CA ARG A 94 -24.90 27.41 6.57
C ARG A 94 -24.72 28.89 6.23
N LYS A 95 -23.95 29.21 5.18
CA LYS A 95 -23.79 30.59 4.72
C LYS A 95 -25.12 31.17 4.23
N ALA A 96 -25.92 30.41 3.49
CA ALA A 96 -27.24 30.85 3.05
C ALA A 96 -28.19 31.13 4.24
N GLU A 97 -28.22 30.23 5.23
CA GLU A 97 -28.97 30.43 6.48
C GLU A 97 -28.52 31.72 7.21
N TYR A 98 -27.21 31.93 7.34
CA TYR A 98 -26.67 33.16 7.92
C TYR A 98 -27.07 34.41 7.15
N HIS A 99 -27.03 34.39 5.81
CA HIS A 99 -27.47 35.53 5.00
C HIS A 99 -28.96 35.85 5.22
N ALA A 100 -29.81 34.84 5.36
CA ALA A 100 -31.22 35.04 5.68
C ALA A 100 -31.41 35.67 7.07
N VAL A 101 -30.71 35.16 8.09
CA VAL A 101 -30.76 35.72 9.46
C VAL A 101 -30.29 37.18 9.47
N VAL A 102 -29.18 37.49 8.82
CA VAL A 102 -28.68 38.87 8.71
C VAL A 102 -29.69 39.76 7.99
N GLY A 103 -30.30 39.29 6.90
CA GLY A 103 -31.36 40.02 6.20
C GLY A 103 -32.55 40.35 7.11
N GLN A 104 -32.98 39.40 7.96
CA GLN A 104 -34.04 39.63 8.94
C GLN A 104 -33.65 40.65 10.00
N LEU A 105 -32.41 40.61 10.52
CA LEU A 105 -31.91 41.60 11.47
C LEU A 105 -31.95 43.02 10.87
N HIS A 106 -31.54 43.18 9.61
CA HIS A 106 -31.65 44.44 8.88
C HIS A 106 -33.10 44.90 8.69
N ALA A 107 -34.01 44.01 8.29
CA ALA A 107 -35.42 44.32 8.13
C ALA A 107 -36.08 44.76 9.45
N ASN A 108 -35.74 44.08 10.56
CA ASN A 108 -36.25 44.41 11.88
C ASN A 108 -35.73 45.78 12.35
N ALA A 109 -34.44 46.06 12.16
CA ALA A 109 -33.86 47.36 12.51
C ALA A 109 -34.49 48.49 11.69
N ALA A 110 -34.75 48.27 10.39
CA ALA A 110 -35.45 49.24 9.55
C ALA A 110 -36.88 49.52 10.03
N ARG A 111 -37.62 48.48 10.44
CA ARG A 111 -39.03 48.60 10.88
C ARG A 111 -39.19 49.26 12.25
N TYR A 112 -38.38 48.89 13.23
CA TYR A 112 -38.59 49.28 14.63
C TYR A 112 -37.62 50.35 15.15
N SER A 113 -36.49 50.55 14.47
CA SER A 113 -35.43 51.48 14.90
C SER A 113 -35.23 52.64 13.92
N LEU A 114 -36.28 53.04 13.19
CA LEU A 114 -36.28 54.20 12.29
C LEU A 114 -35.13 54.16 11.25
N GLY A 115 -34.86 53.01 10.65
CA GLY A 115 -33.80 52.87 9.65
C GLY A 115 -32.38 52.73 10.23
N ALA A 116 -32.23 52.59 11.54
CA ALA A 116 -30.92 52.33 12.15
C ALA A 116 -30.34 50.96 11.72
N LEU A 117 -29.02 50.80 11.87
CA LEU A 117 -28.34 49.54 11.64
C LEU A 117 -28.70 48.50 12.72
N PRO A 118 -28.61 47.19 12.41
CA PRO A 118 -28.73 46.13 13.42
C PRO A 118 -27.77 46.33 14.58
N HIS A 119 -28.21 45.95 15.79
CA HIS A 119 -27.38 46.10 16.98
C HIS A 119 -26.11 45.25 16.86
N PRO A 120 -24.91 45.78 17.19
CA PRO A 120 -23.65 45.06 17.01
C PRO A 120 -23.58 43.71 17.75
N ALA A 121 -24.28 43.56 18.88
CA ALA A 121 -24.32 42.30 19.61
C ALA A 121 -25.03 41.19 18.83
N ASP A 122 -26.14 41.50 18.14
CA ASP A 122 -26.91 40.53 17.36
C ASP A 122 -26.10 40.04 16.16
N MET A 123 -25.39 40.97 15.50
CA MET A 123 -24.48 40.64 14.41
C MET A 123 -23.31 39.76 14.87
N ARG A 124 -22.78 39.99 16.07
CA ARG A 124 -21.74 39.12 16.67
C ARG A 124 -22.30 37.74 17.00
N ALA A 125 -23.51 37.66 17.56
CA ALA A 125 -24.16 36.40 17.88
C ALA A 125 -24.42 35.56 16.62
N ALA A 126 -24.96 36.17 15.56
CA ALA A 126 -25.19 35.50 14.27
C ALA A 126 -23.89 34.95 13.65
N ARG A 127 -22.79 35.71 13.73
CA ARG A 127 -21.48 35.23 13.27
C ARG A 127 -20.91 34.09 14.12
N ALA A 128 -21.08 34.17 15.45
CA ALA A 128 -20.64 33.11 16.35
C ALA A 128 -21.40 31.80 16.08
N GLU A 129 -22.71 31.91 15.81
CA GLU A 129 -23.56 30.79 15.43
C GLU A 129 -23.10 30.12 14.12
N LEU A 130 -22.93 30.91 13.05
CA LEU A 130 -22.41 30.43 11.77
C LEU A 130 -21.08 29.69 11.95
N ARG A 131 -20.15 30.29 12.72
CA ARG A 131 -18.85 29.69 12.98
C ARG A 131 -18.97 28.35 13.70
N ARG A 132 -19.84 28.25 14.71
CA ARG A 132 -20.07 27.00 15.43
C ARG A 132 -20.62 25.91 14.50
N GLY A 133 -21.63 26.23 13.70
CA GLY A 133 -22.20 25.30 12.73
C GLY A 133 -21.17 24.82 11.70
N ILE A 134 -20.38 25.73 11.13
CA ILE A 134 -19.29 25.37 10.20
C ILE A 134 -18.26 24.45 10.86
N ASN A 135 -17.88 24.73 12.11
CA ASN A 135 -16.93 23.89 12.84
C ASN A 135 -17.49 22.48 13.10
N GLU A 136 -18.78 22.36 13.43
CA GLU A 136 -19.45 21.07 13.64
C GLU A 136 -19.53 20.27 12.32
N ASP A 137 -19.93 20.92 11.23
CA ASP A 137 -20.00 20.30 9.90
C ASP A 137 -18.60 19.87 9.42
N TRP A 138 -17.56 20.65 9.70
CA TRP A 138 -16.17 20.27 9.42
C TRP A 138 -15.72 19.05 10.23
N LYS A 139 -15.99 19.04 11.54
CA LYS A 139 -15.67 17.90 12.42
C LYS A 139 -16.37 16.63 11.93
N ALA A 140 -17.65 16.72 11.59
CA ALA A 140 -18.42 15.60 11.05
C ALA A 140 -17.81 15.10 9.74
N SER A 141 -17.41 16.00 8.84
CA SER A 141 -16.79 15.66 7.55
C SER A 141 -15.45 14.92 7.72
N VAL A 142 -14.55 15.44 8.56
CA VAL A 142 -13.23 14.84 8.82
C VAL A 142 -13.33 13.47 9.50
N THR A 143 -14.34 13.27 10.35
CA THR A 143 -14.54 11.98 11.04
C THR A 143 -14.82 10.83 10.07
N ARG A 144 -15.22 11.13 8.81
CA ARG A 144 -15.51 10.13 7.76
C ARG A 144 -14.27 9.62 7.04
N TYR A 145 -13.09 10.20 7.27
CA TYR A 145 -11.87 9.81 6.55
C TYR A 145 -11.57 8.31 6.59
N PRO A 146 -11.70 7.58 7.72
CA PRO A 146 -11.43 6.14 7.76
C PRO A 146 -12.26 5.36 6.74
N ASP A 147 -13.59 5.49 6.78
CA ASP A 147 -14.50 4.77 5.88
C ASP A 147 -14.29 5.15 4.40
N VAL A 148 -14.04 6.44 4.14
CA VAL A 148 -13.78 6.94 2.78
C VAL A 148 -12.45 6.40 2.23
N LEU A 149 -11.40 6.35 3.07
CA LEU A 149 -10.12 5.76 2.69
C LEU A 149 -10.28 4.26 2.42
N ASP A 150 -10.98 3.52 3.31
CA ASP A 150 -11.24 2.10 3.13
C ASP A 150 -11.94 1.82 1.80
N TYR A 151 -12.96 2.63 1.46
CA TYR A 151 -13.61 2.55 0.16
C TYR A 151 -12.62 2.74 -1.00
N PHE A 152 -11.83 3.83 -1.02
CA PHE A 152 -10.91 4.07 -2.13
C PHE A 152 -9.80 3.00 -2.22
N PHE A 153 -9.23 2.56 -1.09
CA PHE A 153 -8.27 1.45 -1.10
C PHE A 153 -8.89 0.16 -1.64
N SER A 154 -10.17 -0.13 -1.36
CA SER A 154 -10.87 -1.31 -1.89
C SER A 154 -11.02 -1.34 -3.41
N LEU A 155 -10.94 -0.18 -4.07
CA LEU A 155 -11.02 -0.08 -5.53
C LEU A 155 -9.74 -0.52 -6.23
N VAL A 156 -8.62 -0.58 -5.51
CA VAL A 156 -7.32 -0.95 -6.06
C VAL A 156 -7.26 -2.47 -6.24
N LYS A 157 -7.11 -2.92 -7.50
CA LYS A 157 -7.03 -4.34 -7.85
C LYS A 157 -5.63 -4.69 -8.33
N VAL A 158 -5.03 -5.70 -7.71
CA VAL A 158 -3.78 -6.32 -8.18
C VAL A 158 -4.14 -7.57 -8.96
N LYS A 159 -3.59 -7.71 -10.17
CA LYS A 159 -3.73 -8.91 -11.00
C LYS A 159 -2.37 -9.51 -11.27
N PHE A 160 -2.27 -10.82 -11.13
CA PHE A 160 -1.06 -11.57 -11.45
C PHE A 160 -1.23 -12.23 -12.82
N PRO A 161 -0.16 -12.33 -13.62
CA PRO A 161 -0.13 -13.20 -14.79
C PRO A 161 -0.43 -14.65 -14.38
N ASN A 162 -0.97 -15.44 -15.31
CA ASN A 162 -1.10 -16.88 -15.14
C ASN A 162 0.29 -17.55 -15.24
N ASP A 163 0.48 -18.70 -14.57
CA ASP A 163 1.69 -19.52 -14.64
C ASP A 163 2.05 -19.96 -16.06
N ASN A 164 1.06 -20.00 -16.97
CA ASN A 164 1.27 -20.33 -18.38
C ASN A 164 1.58 -19.13 -19.28
N ASP A 165 1.61 -17.91 -18.75
CA ASP A 165 1.98 -16.70 -19.50
C ASP A 165 3.44 -16.81 -19.96
N ALA A 166 3.70 -16.52 -21.25
CA ALA A 166 5.04 -16.58 -21.83
C ALA A 166 6.05 -15.73 -21.05
N ARG A 167 5.62 -14.61 -20.46
CA ARG A 167 6.47 -13.73 -19.64
C ARG A 167 6.89 -14.36 -18.31
N VAL A 168 6.12 -15.33 -17.81
CA VAL A 168 6.42 -16.08 -16.60
C VAL A 168 7.30 -17.29 -16.93
N ARG A 169 7.00 -18.00 -18.03
CA ARG A 169 7.72 -19.21 -18.45
C ARG A 169 9.08 -18.94 -19.09
N ASP A 170 9.18 -17.90 -19.92
CA ASP A 170 10.41 -17.51 -20.61
C ASP A 170 10.68 -16.01 -20.38
N PRO A 171 11.02 -15.63 -19.13
CA PRO A 171 11.35 -14.25 -18.86
C PRO A 171 12.65 -13.89 -19.60
N PRO A 172 12.79 -12.67 -20.14
CA PRO A 172 14.00 -12.22 -20.86
C PRO A 172 15.16 -11.93 -19.88
N LEU A 173 15.46 -12.88 -19.01
CA LEU A 173 16.59 -12.92 -18.07
C LEU A 173 17.68 -13.87 -18.57
N SER A 174 17.38 -14.64 -19.63
CA SER A 174 18.22 -15.66 -20.26
C SER A 174 19.57 -15.16 -20.81
N ALA A 175 19.83 -13.85 -20.82
CA ALA A 175 21.13 -13.28 -21.16
C ALA A 175 22.25 -13.62 -20.16
N MET A 176 21.96 -14.23 -19.00
CA MET A 176 23.01 -14.73 -18.08
C MET A 176 23.58 -16.11 -18.46
N ASN A 177 23.04 -16.81 -19.47
CA ASN A 177 23.47 -18.17 -19.85
C ASN A 177 24.50 -18.23 -21.01
N GLY A 178 24.94 -17.10 -21.57
CA GLY A 178 25.72 -17.07 -22.82
C GLY A 178 27.25 -17.00 -22.71
N MET A 179 27.84 -16.73 -21.53
CA MET A 179 29.25 -16.31 -21.48
C MET A 179 30.29 -17.44 -21.36
N VAL A 180 29.90 -18.72 -21.44
CA VAL A 180 30.88 -19.82 -21.49
C VAL A 180 30.53 -20.80 -22.61
N ARG A 181 30.83 -20.42 -23.85
CA ARG A 181 31.28 -21.39 -24.86
C ARG A 181 32.73 -21.09 -25.18
N GLY A 182 33.55 -22.06 -24.80
CA GLY A 182 34.99 -21.97 -24.71
C GLY A 182 35.67 -21.57 -26.01
N ARG A 183 36.68 -20.74 -25.81
CA ARG A 183 37.85 -20.60 -26.65
C ARG A 183 38.61 -21.95 -26.65
N GLY A 184 38.88 -22.49 -27.83
CA GLY A 184 39.78 -23.61 -28.10
C GLY A 184 39.34 -24.33 -29.37
N GLY A 185 40.10 -24.47 -30.45
CA GLY A 185 41.51 -24.23 -30.73
C GLY A 185 41.91 -25.24 -31.81
N ALA A 186 42.33 -24.77 -32.98
CA ALA A 186 43.09 -25.52 -34.00
C ALA A 186 43.60 -24.48 -35.02
N GLY A 187 44.88 -24.32 -35.36
CA GLY A 187 46.00 -25.24 -35.22
C GLY A 187 46.30 -25.98 -36.53
N GLY A 188 46.78 -25.24 -37.55
CA GLY A 188 47.78 -25.71 -38.54
C GLY A 188 47.32 -26.56 -39.74
N GLY A 189 47.91 -26.26 -40.92
CA GLY A 189 48.05 -27.26 -41.98
C GLY A 189 48.15 -26.74 -43.41
N ARG A 190 49.37 -26.30 -43.80
CA ARG A 190 50.00 -26.27 -45.14
C ARG A 190 49.29 -25.63 -46.33
#